data_AF-A0A3B8N365-F1
#
_entry.id   AF-A0A3B8N365-F1
#
_cell.length_a   1.000
_cell.length_b   1.000
_cell.length_c   1.000
_cell.angle_alpha   90.00
_cell.angle_beta   90.00
_cell.angle_gamma   90.00
#
_symmetry.space_group_name_H-M   'P 1'
#
loop_
_entity.id
_entity.type
_entity.pdbx_description
1 polymer ?
#
loop_
_entity_poly.entity_id
_entity_poly.type
_entity_poly.pdbx_seq_one_letter_code
_entity_poly.pdbx_strand_id
1 'polypeptide(L)'
;KKNPQANSVIHTHPLHTLCLFSKDFDFDKFSLKEAEILLKKIVKVPSLPPGSNELWERVGEASLTSKVIFLQGHGLVTWGETIEEAVSLTEILEKLSKFELLKNTR
;
A
#
# COMPACT_ATOMS: atom_id res chain seq x y z
N LYS A 1 -7.19 13.50 -13.00
CA LYS A 1 -5.89 13.52 -12.27
C LYS A 1 -6.10 14.35 -11.00
N LYS A 2 -6.25 13.73 -9.82
CA LYS A 2 -6.54 14.44 -8.54
C LYS A 2 -5.29 14.91 -7.80
N ASN A 3 -4.24 14.10 -7.81
CA ASN A 3 -2.96 14.43 -7.20
C ASN A 3 -1.92 14.76 -8.28
N PRO A 4 -1.52 16.04 -8.44
CA PRO A 4 -0.50 16.43 -9.40
C PRO A 4 0.91 15.92 -9.06
N GLN A 5 1.20 15.64 -7.78
CA GLN A 5 2.52 15.15 -7.32
C GLN A 5 2.73 13.66 -7.61
N ALA A 6 1.66 12.90 -7.85
CA ALA A 6 1.71 11.50 -8.26
C ALA A 6 2.18 11.36 -9.71
N ASN A 7 3.50 11.46 -9.90
CA ASN A 7 4.14 11.43 -11.19
C ASN A 7 4.45 10.00 -11.67
N SER A 8 4.71 9.09 -10.74
CA SER A 8 4.86 7.66 -11.00
C SER A 8 3.92 6.86 -10.12
N VAL A 9 3.21 5.89 -10.71
CA VAL A 9 2.24 5.04 -10.02
C VAL A 9 2.57 3.58 -10.31
N ILE A 10 2.67 2.77 -9.27
CA ILE A 10 2.92 1.35 -9.33
C ILE A 10 1.71 0.62 -8.75
N HIS A 11 1.15 -0.29 -9.54
CA HIS A 11 0.10 -1.20 -9.07
C HIS A 11 0.64 -2.63 -9.09
N THR A 12 0.52 -3.33 -7.96
CA THR A 12 1.02 -4.71 -7.80
C THR A 12 0.08 -5.52 -6.91
N HIS A 13 0.26 -6.84 -6.92
CA HIS A 13 -0.40 -7.78 -5.99
C HIS A 13 0.64 -8.44 -5.07
N PRO A 14 1.27 -7.69 -4.15
CA PRO A 14 2.35 -8.18 -3.30
C PRO A 14 1.83 -9.25 -2.33
N LEU A 15 2.38 -10.46 -2.41
CA LEU A 15 1.83 -11.66 -1.78
C LEU A 15 1.80 -11.55 -0.26
N HIS A 16 2.91 -11.17 0.36
CA HIS A 16 2.99 -11.12 1.82
C HIS A 16 2.14 -9.98 2.38
N THR A 17 2.12 -8.83 1.72
CA THR A 17 1.23 -7.73 2.05
C THR A 17 -0.24 -8.16 1.97
N LEU A 18 -0.67 -8.81 0.88
CA LEU A 18 -2.05 -9.31 0.76
C LEU A 18 -2.40 -10.29 1.88
N CYS A 19 -1.51 -11.25 2.16
CA CYS A 19 -1.67 -12.19 3.27
C CYS A 19 -1.78 -11.49 4.62
N LEU A 20 -0.95 -10.47 4.89
CA LEU A 20 -0.96 -9.74 6.14
C LEU A 20 -2.25 -8.90 6.29
N PHE A 21 -2.69 -8.23 5.22
CA PHE A 21 -3.97 -7.51 5.20
C PHE A 21 -5.17 -8.44 5.39
N SER A 22 -5.13 -9.68 4.87
CA SER A 22 -6.21 -10.66 5.07
C SER A 22 -6.31 -11.17 6.51
N LYS A 23 -5.30 -10.91 7.35
CA LYS A 23 -5.28 -11.25 8.78
C LYS A 23 -5.69 -10.06 9.66
N ASP A 24 -6.24 -8.99 9.07
CA ASP A 24 -6.61 -7.75 9.75
C ASP A 24 -5.49 -7.17 10.62
N PHE A 25 -4.25 -7.28 10.13
CA PHE A 25 -3.08 -6.69 10.79
C PHE A 25 -3.24 -5.17 10.92
N ASP A 26 -2.84 -4.64 12.07
CA ASP A 26 -2.79 -3.21 12.33
C ASP A 26 -1.47 -2.64 11.78
N PHE A 27 -1.55 -1.92 10.67
CA PHE A 27 -0.37 -1.41 9.95
C PHE A 27 0.37 -0.30 10.69
N ASP A 28 -0.19 0.23 11.79
CA ASP A 28 0.54 1.11 12.70
C ASP A 28 1.38 0.33 13.72
N LYS A 29 1.29 -1.01 13.71
CA LYS A 29 1.96 -1.93 14.65
C LYS A 29 3.02 -2.82 14.00
N PHE A 30 3.63 -2.37 12.90
CA PHE A 30 4.86 -3.02 12.44
C PHE A 30 5.90 -3.05 13.56
N SER A 31 6.57 -4.19 13.68
CA SER A 31 7.61 -4.43 14.67
C SER A 31 8.87 -3.61 14.39
N LEU A 32 9.12 -3.31 13.11
CA LEU A 32 10.26 -2.55 12.63
C LEU A 32 9.87 -1.08 12.44
N LYS A 33 10.64 -0.16 13.04
CA LYS A 33 10.36 1.29 13.05
C LYS A 33 10.46 1.91 11.66
N GLU A 34 11.18 1.27 10.76
CA GLU A 34 11.34 1.66 9.36
C GLU A 34 9.99 1.79 8.65
N ALA A 35 8.98 1.02 9.07
CA ALA A 35 7.63 1.13 8.52
C ALA A 35 7.02 2.53 8.73
N GLU A 36 7.10 3.06 9.95
CA GLU A 36 6.57 4.38 10.31
C GLU A 36 7.30 5.49 9.54
N ILE A 37 8.62 5.38 9.43
CA ILE A 37 9.46 6.40 8.79
C ILE A 37 9.28 6.41 7.26
N LEU A 38 9.27 5.22 6.64
CA LEU A 38 9.34 5.08 5.18
C LEU A 38 7.95 5.03 4.55
N LEU A 39 7.01 4.27 5.11
CA LEU A 39 5.65 4.14 4.57
C LEU A 39 4.74 5.28 5.03
N LYS A 40 5.04 5.89 6.19
CA LYS A 40 4.30 6.97 6.83
C LYS A 40 2.86 6.58 7.16
N LYS A 41 1.98 6.62 6.16
CA LYS A 41 0.55 6.33 6.30
C LYS A 41 0.14 5.37 5.20
N ILE A 42 -0.57 4.31 5.56
CA ILE A 42 -1.19 3.39 4.60
C ILE A 42 -2.69 3.62 4.63
N VAL A 43 -3.28 3.87 3.46
CA VAL A 43 -4.74 4.07 3.33
C VAL A 43 -5.38 2.83 2.72
N LYS A 44 -6.44 2.32 3.35
CA LYS A 44 -7.24 1.21 2.83
C LYS A 44 -8.45 1.74 2.08
N VAL A 45 -8.55 1.39 0.80
CA VAL A 45 -9.73 1.60 -0.04
C VAL A 45 -10.61 0.35 0.06
N PRO A 46 -11.92 0.48 0.34
CA PRO A 46 -12.85 -0.65 0.36
C PRO A 46 -12.85 -1.42 -0.95
N SER A 47 -13.36 -2.66 -0.92
CA SER A 47 -13.45 -3.49 -2.11
C SER A 47 -14.42 -2.86 -3.11
N LEU A 48 -13.91 -2.53 -4.31
CA LEU A 48 -14.63 -1.92 -5.41
C LEU A 48 -14.29 -2.67 -6.70
N PRO A 49 -15.19 -2.71 -7.70
CA PRO A 49 -14.92 -3.43 -8.94
C PRO A 49 -13.67 -2.92 -9.66
N PRO A 50 -12.72 -3.80 -10.06
CA PRO A 50 -11.56 -3.41 -10.83
C PRO A 50 -11.94 -2.69 -12.13
N GLY A 51 -11.23 -1.61 -12.46
CA GLY A 51 -11.51 -0.79 -13.64
C GLY A 51 -12.70 0.16 -13.52
N SER A 52 -13.46 0.12 -12.42
CA SER A 52 -14.57 1.06 -12.21
C SER A 52 -14.10 2.49 -11.96
N ASN A 53 -14.89 3.46 -12.41
CA ASN A 53 -14.66 4.89 -12.13
C ASN A 53 -14.65 5.18 -10.62
N GLU A 54 -15.48 4.48 -9.85
CA GLU A 54 -15.54 4.62 -8.40
C GLU A 54 -14.21 4.22 -7.74
N LEU A 55 -13.60 3.10 -8.16
CA LEU A 55 -12.29 2.70 -7.66
C LEU A 55 -11.24 3.79 -7.95
N TRP A 56 -11.20 4.30 -9.18
CA TRP A 56 -10.25 5.34 -9.56
C TRP A 56 -10.44 6.64 -8.79
N GLU A 57 -11.68 7.04 -8.54
CA GLU A 57 -12.02 8.23 -7.79
C GLU A 57 -11.53 8.12 -6.33
N ARG A 58 -11.79 6.97 -5.71
CA ARG A 58 -11.40 6.69 -4.31
C ARG A 58 -9.89 6.53 -4.14
N VAL A 59 -9.21 5.91 -5.11
CA VAL A 59 -7.74 5.87 -5.14
C VAL A 59 -7.16 7.28 -5.34
N GLY A 60 -7.76 8.08 -6.22
CA GLY A 60 -7.37 9.47 -6.44
C GLY A 60 -7.48 10.31 -5.17
N GLU A 61 -8.55 10.14 -4.39
CA GLU A 61 -8.72 10.79 -3.09
C GLU A 61 -7.72 10.31 -2.04
N ALA A 62 -7.54 9.00 -1.93
CA ALA A 62 -6.56 8.41 -1.01
C ALA A 62 -5.14 8.91 -1.28
N SER A 63 -4.79 9.10 -2.56
CA SER A 63 -3.48 9.58 -2.99
C SER A 63 -3.12 10.97 -2.47
N LEU A 64 -4.09 11.79 -2.08
CA LEU A 64 -3.85 13.13 -1.52
C LEU A 64 -3.29 13.07 -0.09
N THR A 65 -3.46 11.94 0.61
CA THR A 65 -3.06 11.80 2.02
C THR A 65 -2.05 10.70 2.27
N SER A 66 -1.79 9.85 1.28
CA SER A 66 -0.86 8.72 1.40
C SER A 66 -0.25 8.33 0.06
N LYS A 67 1.01 7.91 0.09
CA LYS A 67 1.75 7.30 -1.03
C LYS A 67 1.54 5.79 -1.16
N VAL A 68 0.85 5.16 -0.20
CA VAL A 68 0.67 3.71 -0.08
C VAL A 68 -0.80 3.39 0.14
N ILE A 69 -1.44 2.85 -0.89
CA ILE A 69 -2.90 2.67 -0.93
C ILE A 69 -3.19 1.18 -1.12
N PHE A 70 -3.76 0.56 -0.10
CA PHE A 70 -4.21 -0.82 -0.17
C PHE A 70 -5.64 -0.90 -0.72
N LEU A 71 -5.84 -1.75 -1.73
CA LEU A 71 -7.14 -2.03 -2.32
C LEU A 71 -7.67 -3.33 -1.71
N GLN A 72 -8.68 -3.24 -0.85
CA GLN A 72 -9.17 -4.39 -0.08
C GLN A 72 -9.62 -5.55 -0.98
N GLY A 73 -8.96 -6.70 -0.80
CA GLY A 73 -9.24 -7.91 -1.57
C GLY A 73 -8.72 -7.88 -3.01
N HIS A 74 -7.88 -6.89 -3.37
CA HIS A 74 -7.38 -6.72 -4.73
C HIS A 74 -5.85 -6.59 -4.77
N GLY A 75 -5.27 -5.55 -4.18
CA GLY A 75 -3.86 -5.25 -4.42
C GLY A 75 -3.34 -4.02 -3.72
N LEU A 76 -2.20 -3.54 -4.18
CA LEU A 76 -1.54 -2.34 -3.69
C LEU A 76 -1.37 -1.34 -4.83
N VAL A 77 -1.54 -0.06 -4.51
CA VAL A 77 -1.13 1.06 -5.35
C VAL A 77 -0.16 1.91 -4.55
N THR A 78 1.05 2.10 -5.06
CA THR A 78 1.97 3.11 -4.53
C THR A 78 2.21 4.19 -5.56
N TRP A 79 2.52 5.40 -5.10
CA TRP A 79 2.92 6.49 -5.98
C TRP A 79 4.11 7.25 -5.42
N GLY A 80 4.85 7.89 -6.31
CA GLY A 80 5.98 8.75 -5.98
C GLY A 80 6.16 9.86 -7.00
N GLU A 81 7.04 10.80 -6.67
CA GLU A 81 7.51 11.83 -7.60
C GLU A 81 8.44 11.21 -8.67
N THR A 82 9.11 10.12 -8.30
CA THR A 82 9.92 9.29 -9.20
C THR A 82 9.46 7.83 -9.17
N ILE A 83 9.87 7.07 -10.19
CA ILE A 83 9.55 5.64 -10.27
C ILE A 83 10.24 4.85 -9.16
N GLU A 84 11.47 5.23 -8.79
CA GLU A 84 12.25 4.62 -7.72
C GLU A 84 11.54 4.77 -6.37
N GLU A 85 10.96 5.94 -6.08
CA GLU A 85 10.18 6.14 -4.87
C GLU A 85 8.96 5.22 -4.85
N ALA A 86 8.17 5.19 -5.93
CA ALA A 86 6.97 4.38 -6.01
C ALA A 86 7.27 2.87 -5.87
N VAL A 87 8.32 2.38 -6.55
CA VAL A 87 8.77 0.98 -6.46
C VAL A 87 9.30 0.68 -5.06
N SER A 88 10.13 1.56 -4.48
CA SER A 88 10.70 1.37 -3.15
C SER A 88 9.62 1.19 -2.09
N LEU A 89 8.55 1.99 -2.13
CA LEU A 89 7.43 1.86 -1.19
C LEU A 89 6.73 0.50 -1.29
N THR A 90 6.53 -0.01 -2.52
CA THR A 90 5.97 -1.36 -2.72
C THR A 90 6.90 -2.42 -2.14
N GLU A 91 8.21 -2.36 -2.44
CA GLU A 91 9.16 -3.36 -1.94
C GLU A 91 9.33 -3.33 -0.41
N ILE A 92 9.39 -2.14 0.17
CA ILE A 92 9.53 -1.95 1.62
C ILE A 92 8.33 -2.56 2.33
N LEU A 93 7.11 -2.23 1.88
CA LEU A 93 5.89 -2.80 2.47
C LEU A 93 5.85 -4.32 2.32
N GLU A 94 6.22 -4.87 1.16
CA GLU A 94 6.24 -6.33 0.96
C GLU A 94 7.27 -7.03 1.87
N LYS A 95 8.49 -6.47 2.01
CA LYS A 95 9.53 -7.00 2.89
C LYS A 95 9.12 -6.95 4.37
N LEU A 96 8.53 -5.83 4.81
CA LEU A 96 8.00 -5.68 6.16
C LEU A 96 6.83 -6.64 6.42
N SER A 97 5.95 -6.80 5.43
CA SER A 97 4.82 -7.72 5.55
C SER A 97 5.29 -9.17 5.69
N LYS A 98 6.31 -9.55 4.91
CA LYS A 98 6.97 -10.86 5.04
C LYS A 98 7.57 -11.05 6.42
N PHE A 99 8.26 -10.04 6.94
CA PHE A 99 8.83 -10.08 8.29
C PHE A 99 7.75 -10.36 9.35
N GLU A 100 6.63 -9.64 9.34
CA GLU A 100 5.55 -9.84 10.30
C GLU A 100 4.91 -11.24 10.22
N LEU A 101 4.72 -11.75 9.00
CA LEU A 101 4.18 -13.09 8.82
C LEU A 101 5.12 -14.17 9.36
N LEU A 102 6.42 -14.05 9.09
CA LEU A 102 7.41 -15.04 9.52
C LEU A 102 7.70 -14.96 11.03
N LYS A 103 7.70 -13.76 11.62
CA LYS A 103 7.85 -13.56 13.07
C LYS A 103 6.76 -14.30 13.85
N ASN A 104 5.55 -14.37 13.30
CA ASN A 104 4.39 -15.00 13.94
C ASN A 104 4.25 -16.51 13.66
N THR A 105 5.24 -17.12 12.98
CA THR A 105 5.25 -18.57 12.74
C THR A 105 5.92 -19.26 13.93
N ARG A 106 5.12 -19.80 14.86
CA ARG A 106 5.56 -20.78 15.85
C ARG A 106 5.28 -22.19 15.37
#